data_AF-A0A6B3P2M1-F1
#
_entry.id   AF-A0A6B3P2M1-F1
#
_cell.length_a   1.000
_cell.length_b   1.000
_cell.length_c   1.000
_cell.angle_alpha   90.00
_cell.angle_beta   90.00
_cell.angle_gamma   90.00
#
_symmetry.space_group_name_H-M   'P 1'
#
loop_
_entity.id
_entity.type
_entity.pdbx_description
1 polymer ?
#
loop_
_entity_poly.entity_id
_entity_poly.type
_entity_poly.pdbx_seq_one_letter_code
_entity_poly.pdbx_strand_id
1 'polypeptide(L)'
;MAALTLGMALLFSLLVIDSARLYLEHRKLQRVVDMAALEAAGQTAVCVGVGPQAPALAQASAARNGFVVGAAHTLATTCGTLQTGANSLRTFTLSATQADAIRVSASSSVSTSIAAGVQALLSGRAPPATTTLRATAVAAVPKPPQAMLRLQTTLATIDSRRSTLLNALLDPLGAKVTLDALGWQGIANTDI
;
A
#
# COMPACT_ATOMS: atom_id res chain seq x y z
N MET A 1 5.54 -11.45 -43.40
CA MET A 1 6.05 -12.03 -42.13
C MET A 1 6.53 -10.95 -41.16
N ALA A 2 7.55 -10.14 -41.50
CA ALA A 2 8.09 -9.11 -40.59
C ALA A 2 7.11 -8.02 -40.14
N ALA A 3 6.20 -7.57 -41.03
CA ALA A 3 5.19 -6.58 -40.67
C ALA A 3 4.17 -7.12 -39.63
N LEU A 4 3.86 -8.42 -39.70
CA LEU A 4 2.95 -9.08 -38.75
C LEU A 4 3.57 -9.22 -37.36
N THR A 5 4.85 -9.59 -37.29
CA THR A 5 5.56 -9.71 -36.00
C THR A 5 5.77 -8.35 -35.34
N LEU A 6 6.08 -7.31 -36.13
CA LEU A 6 6.15 -5.93 -35.62
C LEU A 6 4.80 -5.43 -35.11
N GLY A 7 3.72 -5.67 -35.86
CA GLY A 7 2.36 -5.30 -35.44
C GLY A 7 1.96 -5.99 -34.14
N MET A 8 2.26 -7.28 -33.99
CA MET A 8 1.98 -8.03 -32.77
C MET A 8 2.81 -7.51 -31.58
N ALA A 9 4.09 -7.22 -31.79
CA ALA A 9 4.96 -6.66 -30.74
C ALA A 9 4.44 -5.30 -30.23
N LEU A 10 3.98 -4.42 -31.15
CA LEU A 10 3.40 -3.14 -30.80
C LEU A 10 2.12 -3.29 -29.98
N LEU A 11 1.21 -4.19 -30.38
CA LEU A 11 -0.03 -4.46 -29.64
C LEU A 11 0.23 -4.93 -28.21
N PHE A 12 1.16 -5.87 -28.02
CA PHE A 12 1.52 -6.34 -26.68
C PHE A 12 2.17 -5.23 -25.85
N SER A 13 3.04 -4.42 -26.45
CA SER A 13 3.66 -3.29 -25.72
C SER A 13 2.61 -2.28 -25.25
N LEU A 14 1.63 -1.96 -26.08
CA LEU A 14 0.53 -1.06 -25.74
C LEU A 14 -0.32 -1.63 -24.60
N LEU A 15 -0.62 -2.93 -24.63
CA LEU A 15 -1.36 -3.61 -23.57
C LEU A 15 -0.59 -3.59 -22.24
N VAL A 16 0.73 -3.82 -22.26
CA VAL A 16 1.57 -3.77 -21.07
C VAL A 16 1.58 -2.36 -20.48
N ILE A 17 1.71 -1.31 -21.29
CA ILE A 17 1.72 0.07 -20.81
C ILE A 17 0.36 0.45 -20.19
N ASP A 18 -0.74 0.08 -20.85
CA ASP A 18 -2.10 0.37 -20.39
C ASP A 18 -2.42 -0.36 -19.07
N SER A 19 -2.06 -1.64 -18.97
CA SER A 19 -2.24 -2.43 -17.73
C SER A 19 -1.33 -1.94 -16.60
N ALA A 20 -0.08 -1.55 -16.90
CA ALA A 20 0.84 -0.99 -15.90
C ALA A 20 0.31 0.33 -15.32
N ARG A 21 -0.24 1.22 -16.16
CA ARG A 21 -0.89 2.45 -15.69
C ARG A 21 -2.04 2.15 -14.73
N LEU A 22 -2.93 1.24 -15.10
CA LEU A 22 -4.09 0.88 -14.29
C LEU A 22 -3.68 0.23 -12.96
N TYR A 23 -2.65 -0.62 -13.00
CA TYR A 23 -2.09 -1.26 -11.82
C TYR A 23 -1.49 -0.23 -10.84
N LEU A 24 -0.76 0.77 -11.35
CA LEU A 24 -0.21 1.83 -10.50
C LEU A 24 -1.31 2.67 -9.85
N GLU A 25 -2.38 2.99 -10.57
CA GLU A 25 -3.54 3.67 -9.99
C GLU A 25 -4.22 2.82 -8.90
N HIS A 26 -4.42 1.53 -9.16
CA HIS A 26 -4.95 0.61 -8.14
C HIS A 26 -4.03 0.54 -6.91
N ARG A 27 -2.71 0.48 -7.09
CA ARG A 27 -1.75 0.42 -5.97
C ARG A 27 -1.75 1.70 -5.15
N LYS A 28 -1.91 2.88 -5.77
CA LYS A 28 -2.10 4.15 -5.04
C LYS A 28 -3.37 4.12 -4.21
N LEU A 29 -4.49 3.67 -4.79
CA LEU A 29 -5.76 3.53 -4.06
C LEU A 29 -5.62 2.55 -2.90
N GLN A 30 -5.00 1.40 -3.10
CA GLN A 30 -4.79 0.42 -2.04
C GLN A 30 -4.00 1.03 -0.87
N ARG A 31 -2.92 1.77 -1.16
CA ARG A 31 -2.13 2.45 -0.13
C ARG A 31 -2.95 3.45 0.69
N VAL A 32 -3.82 4.22 0.05
CA VAL A 32 -4.70 5.18 0.73
C VAL A 32 -5.66 4.44 1.67
N VAL A 33 -6.29 3.36 1.17
CA VAL A 33 -7.27 2.59 1.93
C VAL A 33 -6.63 1.82 3.08
N ASP A 34 -5.41 1.28 2.91
CA ASP A 34 -4.65 0.61 3.96
C ASP A 34 -4.30 1.58 5.10
N MET A 35 -3.80 2.77 4.77
CA MET A 35 -3.49 3.80 5.78
C MET A 35 -4.75 4.29 6.49
N ALA A 36 -5.83 4.55 5.75
CA ALA A 36 -7.10 4.97 6.32
C ALA A 36 -7.72 3.91 7.25
N ALA A 37 -7.64 2.63 6.87
CA ALA A 37 -8.12 1.53 7.71
C ALA A 37 -7.27 1.38 8.97
N LEU A 38 -5.94 1.40 8.86
CA LEU A 38 -5.03 1.29 10.00
C LEU A 38 -5.16 2.44 10.98
N GLU A 39 -5.35 3.67 10.49
CA GLU A 39 -5.56 4.81 11.37
C GLU A 39 -6.90 4.74 12.09
N ALA A 40 -7.98 4.36 11.38
CA ALA A 40 -9.28 4.16 11.98
C ALA A 40 -9.24 3.09 13.08
N ALA A 41 -8.60 1.95 12.79
CA ALA A 41 -8.47 0.86 13.76
C ALA A 41 -7.51 1.20 14.92
N GLY A 42 -6.42 1.92 14.62
CA GLY A 42 -5.41 2.31 15.59
C GLY A 42 -5.91 3.31 16.64
N GLN A 43 -6.89 4.14 16.29
CA GLN A 43 -7.55 5.05 17.24
C GLN A 43 -8.82 4.45 17.85
N THR A 44 -9.03 3.14 17.75
CA THR A 44 -10.22 2.46 18.29
C THR A 44 -11.54 3.11 17.85
N ALA A 45 -11.61 3.51 16.57
CA ALA A 45 -12.76 4.25 16.06
C ALA A 45 -14.03 3.40 16.03
N VAL A 46 -15.18 4.06 16.25
CA VAL A 46 -16.50 3.43 16.28
C VAL A 46 -17.32 3.88 15.07
N CYS A 47 -18.20 3.01 14.57
CA CYS A 47 -19.17 3.39 13.53
C CYS A 47 -20.48 3.91 14.09
N VAL A 48 -20.83 3.54 15.32
CA VAL A 48 -22.06 3.96 16.01
C VAL A 48 -21.70 4.19 17.48
N GLY A 49 -22.23 5.26 18.07
CA GLY A 49 -22.04 5.58 19.48
C GLY A 49 -21.05 6.72 19.73
N VAL A 50 -20.56 6.79 20.97
CA VAL A 50 -19.71 7.88 21.46
C VAL A 50 -18.24 7.49 21.34
N GLY A 51 -17.49 8.25 20.56
CA GLY A 51 -16.07 8.00 20.30
C GLY A 51 -15.60 8.60 18.97
N PRO A 52 -14.32 8.44 18.61
CA PRO A 52 -13.81 8.86 17.31
C PRO A 52 -14.57 8.10 16.21
N GLN A 53 -15.16 8.86 15.29
CA GLN A 53 -15.99 8.27 14.23
C GLN A 53 -15.10 7.70 13.12
N ALA A 54 -15.26 6.41 12.83
CA ALA A 54 -14.55 5.71 11.76
C ALA A 54 -14.61 6.42 10.39
N PRO A 55 -15.77 6.92 9.90
CA PRO A 55 -15.83 7.63 8.62
C PRO A 55 -15.01 8.93 8.61
N ALA A 56 -15.10 9.74 9.68
CA ALA A 56 -14.40 11.01 9.75
C ALA A 56 -12.87 10.81 9.79
N LEU A 57 -12.41 9.82 10.55
CA LEU A 57 -10.99 9.54 10.68
C LEU A 57 -10.39 8.94 9.41
N ALA A 58 -11.11 8.02 8.76
CA ALA A 58 -10.70 7.49 7.46
C ALA A 58 -10.66 8.57 6.38
N GLN A 59 -11.62 9.50 6.36
CA GLN A 59 -11.63 10.63 5.41
C GLN A 59 -10.46 11.59 5.67
N ALA A 60 -10.18 11.93 6.93
CA ALA A 60 -9.04 12.77 7.28
C ALA A 60 -7.70 12.11 6.89
N SER A 61 -7.57 10.80 7.13
CA SER A 61 -6.40 10.02 6.70
C SER A 61 -6.25 10.00 5.18
N ALA A 62 -7.34 9.76 4.46
CA ALA A 62 -7.35 9.73 3.01
C ALA A 62 -6.97 11.09 2.41
N ALA A 63 -7.50 12.19 2.97
CA ALA A 63 -7.17 13.55 2.55
C ALA A 63 -5.67 13.86 2.70
N ARG A 64 -5.04 13.42 3.81
CA ARG A 64 -3.59 13.56 4.02
C ARG A 64 -2.74 12.74 3.05
N ASN A 65 -3.30 11.66 2.49
CA ASN A 65 -2.66 10.85 1.47
C ASN A 65 -3.05 11.28 0.03
N GLY A 66 -3.60 12.48 -0.14
CA GLY A 66 -3.96 13.05 -1.45
C GLY A 66 -5.24 12.50 -2.06
N PHE A 67 -6.09 11.82 -1.27
CA PHE A 67 -7.37 11.29 -1.71
C PHE A 67 -8.52 12.09 -1.09
N VAL A 68 -9.05 13.04 -1.85
CA VAL A 68 -10.17 13.89 -1.44
C VAL A 68 -11.47 13.33 -2.01
N VAL A 69 -12.46 13.12 -1.15
CA VAL A 69 -13.78 12.61 -1.55
C VAL A 69 -14.51 13.66 -2.39
N GLY A 70 -15.07 13.23 -3.53
CA GLY A 70 -15.78 14.09 -4.47
C GLY A 70 -16.53 13.27 -5.52
N ALA A 71 -16.93 13.89 -6.64
CA ALA A 71 -17.71 13.21 -7.68
C ALA A 71 -16.98 12.00 -8.32
N ALA A 72 -15.65 12.09 -8.44
CA ALA A 72 -14.81 11.05 -9.05
C ALA A 72 -14.25 10.05 -8.02
N HIS A 73 -14.27 10.39 -6.72
CA HIS A 73 -13.59 9.65 -5.67
C HIS A 73 -14.55 9.44 -4.49
N THR A 74 -14.88 8.19 -4.18
CA THR A 74 -15.76 7.88 -3.04
C THR A 74 -15.01 7.05 -2.00
N LEU A 75 -15.32 7.28 -0.73
CA LEU A 75 -14.77 6.52 0.39
C LEU A 75 -15.93 6.06 1.27
N ALA A 76 -16.04 4.76 1.50
CA ALA A 76 -17.00 4.18 2.42
C ALA A 76 -16.29 3.41 3.51
N THR A 77 -16.77 3.57 4.74
CA THR A 77 -16.25 2.89 5.93
C THR A 77 -17.34 2.05 6.55
N THR A 78 -17.02 0.83 6.93
CA THR A 78 -17.94 -0.11 7.57
C THR A 78 -17.24 -0.80 8.72
N CYS A 79 -17.90 -0.90 9.86
CA CYS A 79 -17.40 -1.64 11.01
C CYS A 79 -17.90 -3.09 11.00
N GLY A 80 -17.20 -3.94 11.73
CA GLY A 80 -17.56 -5.33 11.89
C GLY A 80 -16.59 -6.06 12.79
N THR A 81 -16.55 -7.38 12.59
CA THR A 81 -15.66 -8.28 13.31
C THR A 81 -14.88 -9.15 12.34
N LEU A 82 -13.76 -9.70 12.83
CA LEU A 82 -12.99 -10.69 12.11
C LEU A 82 -13.25 -12.06 12.72
N GLN A 83 -13.91 -12.93 11.96
CA GLN A 83 -14.11 -14.32 12.34
C GLN A 83 -13.05 -15.18 11.64
N THR A 84 -12.47 -16.13 12.37
CA THR A 84 -11.55 -17.10 11.77
C THR A 84 -12.36 -18.34 11.42
N GLY A 85 -12.48 -18.65 10.14
CA GLY A 85 -13.20 -19.82 9.67
C GLY A 85 -12.47 -21.13 10.00
N ALA A 86 -13.15 -22.26 9.79
CA ALA A 86 -12.58 -23.60 10.00
C ALA A 86 -11.31 -23.88 9.16
N ASN A 87 -11.12 -23.14 8.07
CA ASN A 87 -9.94 -23.17 7.21
C ASN A 87 -8.80 -22.25 7.69
N SER A 88 -8.88 -21.70 8.90
CA SER A 88 -7.93 -20.74 9.45
C SER A 88 -7.82 -19.41 8.67
N LEU A 89 -8.78 -19.11 7.78
CA LEU A 89 -8.85 -17.82 7.09
C LEU A 89 -9.68 -16.82 7.89
N ARG A 90 -9.17 -15.59 7.99
CA ARG A 90 -9.90 -14.48 8.62
C ARG A 90 -10.85 -13.87 7.61
N THR A 91 -12.14 -13.91 7.91
CA THR A 91 -13.20 -13.26 7.13
C THR A 91 -13.75 -12.09 7.92
N PHE A 92 -14.07 -11.00 7.21
CA PHE A 92 -14.72 -9.85 7.82
C PHE A 92 -16.24 -10.03 7.74
N THR A 93 -16.88 -9.96 8.90
CA THR A 93 -18.34 -10.00 9.05
C THR A 93 -18.83 -8.61 9.42
N LEU A 94 -19.76 -8.07 8.64
CA LEU A 94 -20.26 -6.71 8.81
C LEU A 94 -21.13 -6.61 10.08
N SER A 95 -20.83 -5.64 10.94
CA SER A 95 -21.61 -5.36 12.15
C SER A 95 -21.42 -3.90 12.56
N ALA A 96 -22.49 -3.11 12.54
CA ALA A 96 -22.41 -1.69 12.86
C ALA A 96 -22.18 -1.40 14.37
N THR A 97 -22.50 -2.37 15.24
CA THR A 97 -22.40 -2.23 16.69
C THR A 97 -21.07 -2.71 17.25
N GLN A 98 -20.30 -3.47 16.48
CA GLN A 98 -19.01 -4.02 16.89
C GLN A 98 -17.91 -3.44 16.00
N ALA A 99 -16.90 -2.84 16.62
CA ALA A 99 -15.79 -2.17 15.93
C ALA A 99 -14.44 -2.91 16.09
N ASP A 100 -14.46 -4.24 16.23
CA ASP A 100 -13.23 -5.05 16.34
C ASP A 100 -12.42 -5.05 15.03
N ALA A 101 -13.09 -4.78 13.91
CA ALA A 101 -12.46 -4.52 12.62
C ALA A 101 -13.18 -3.42 11.86
N ILE A 102 -12.41 -2.65 11.10
CA ILE A 102 -12.90 -1.57 10.25
C ILE A 102 -12.49 -1.86 8.82
N ARG A 103 -13.47 -1.94 7.93
CA ARG A 103 -13.30 -2.05 6.50
C ARG A 103 -13.47 -0.68 5.87
N VAL A 104 -12.46 -0.25 5.14
CA VAL A 104 -12.51 0.95 4.30
C VAL A 104 -12.50 0.49 2.85
N SER A 105 -13.36 1.10 2.03
CA SER A 105 -13.40 0.88 0.59
C SER A 105 -13.36 2.22 -0.12
N ALA A 106 -12.38 2.43 -1.00
CA ALA A 106 -12.32 3.58 -1.88
C ALA A 106 -12.71 3.19 -3.30
N SER A 107 -13.35 4.11 -4.02
CA SER A 107 -13.51 4.02 -5.46
C SER A 107 -13.03 5.28 -6.16
N SER A 108 -12.49 5.11 -7.36
CA SER A 108 -11.94 6.19 -8.18
C SER A 108 -12.30 5.99 -9.63
N SER A 109 -12.87 7.01 -10.28
CA SER A 109 -13.07 7.03 -11.73
C SER A 109 -11.79 7.48 -12.44
N VAL A 110 -11.22 6.61 -13.27
CA VAL A 110 -10.03 6.90 -14.08
C VAL A 110 -10.42 6.84 -15.56
N SER A 111 -9.67 7.52 -16.42
CA SER A 111 -9.84 7.42 -17.88
C SER A 111 -9.76 5.96 -18.34
N THR A 112 -10.64 5.58 -19.27
CA THR A 112 -10.71 4.21 -19.76
C THR A 112 -9.40 3.71 -20.33
N SER A 113 -9.13 2.44 -20.07
CA SER A 113 -8.01 1.72 -20.63
C SER A 113 -8.20 1.53 -22.14
N ILE A 114 -7.11 1.56 -22.90
CA ILE A 114 -7.14 1.36 -24.34
C ILE A 114 -7.67 -0.05 -24.66
N ALA A 115 -7.28 -1.05 -23.87
CA ALA A 115 -7.79 -2.42 -24.01
C ALA A 115 -9.32 -2.50 -23.82
N ALA A 116 -9.87 -1.79 -22.82
CA ALA A 116 -11.31 -1.70 -22.60
C ALA A 116 -12.02 -0.95 -23.74
N GLY A 117 -11.39 0.08 -24.29
CA GLY A 117 -11.90 0.82 -25.46
C GLY A 117 -11.97 -0.05 -26.73
N VAL A 118 -10.91 -0.82 -27.01
CA VAL A 118 -10.86 -1.76 -28.14
C VAL A 118 -11.90 -2.87 -27.97
N GLN A 119 -12.05 -3.42 -26.76
CA GLN A 119 -13.10 -4.41 -26.48
C GLN A 119 -14.51 -3.84 -26.71
N ALA A 120 -14.76 -2.59 -26.28
CA ALA A 120 -16.06 -1.94 -26.49
C ALA A 120 -16.37 -1.76 -27.98
N LEU A 121 -15.39 -1.32 -28.77
CA LEU A 121 -15.50 -1.18 -30.23
C LEU A 121 -15.78 -2.52 -30.93
N LEU A 122 -15.05 -3.58 -30.56
CA LEU A 122 -15.29 -4.94 -31.06
C LEU A 122 -16.68 -5.48 -30.68
N SER A 123 -17.22 -5.00 -29.56
CA SER A 123 -18.55 -5.37 -29.07
C SER A 123 -19.67 -4.48 -29.63
N GLY A 124 -19.37 -3.55 -30.55
CA GLY A 124 -20.35 -2.62 -31.14
C GLY A 124 -20.88 -1.56 -30.16
N ARG A 125 -20.18 -1.30 -29.05
CA ARG A 125 -20.58 -0.32 -28.02
C ARG A 125 -19.67 0.90 -28.09
N ALA A 126 -20.24 2.07 -27.78
CA ALA A 126 -19.43 3.27 -27.57
C ALA A 126 -18.47 3.03 -26.39
N PRO A 127 -17.16 3.31 -26.53
CA PRO A 127 -16.22 3.15 -25.44
C PRO A 127 -16.59 4.10 -24.30
N PRO A 128 -16.73 3.62 -23.05
CA PRO A 128 -16.94 4.51 -21.92
C PRO A 128 -15.76 5.49 -21.79
N ALA A 129 -15.99 6.70 -21.31
CA ALA A 129 -14.91 7.67 -21.09
C ALA A 129 -14.10 7.39 -19.81
N THR A 130 -14.72 6.71 -18.84
CA THR A 130 -14.11 6.38 -17.54
C THR A 130 -14.37 4.95 -17.09
N THR A 131 -13.38 4.31 -16.46
CA THR A 131 -13.50 3.05 -15.70
C THR A 131 -13.44 3.34 -14.20
N THR A 132 -14.20 2.58 -13.40
CA THR A 132 -14.15 2.70 -11.93
C THR A 132 -13.20 1.68 -11.34
N LEU A 133 -12.21 2.15 -10.60
CA LEU A 133 -11.32 1.33 -9.77
C LEU A 133 -11.86 1.28 -8.36
N ARG A 134 -11.71 0.13 -7.69
CA ARG A 134 -12.10 -0.07 -6.29
C ARG A 134 -10.97 -0.75 -5.54
N ALA A 135 -10.68 -0.25 -4.35
CA ALA A 135 -9.73 -0.84 -3.41
C ALA A 135 -10.40 -1.00 -2.06
N THR A 136 -10.11 -2.11 -1.37
CA THR A 136 -10.66 -2.39 -0.04
C THR A 136 -9.54 -2.81 0.90
N ALA A 137 -9.60 -2.33 2.13
CA ALA A 137 -8.71 -2.77 3.20
C ALA A 137 -9.53 -2.99 4.46
N VAL A 138 -9.09 -3.97 5.26
CA VAL A 138 -9.69 -4.27 6.56
C VAL A 138 -8.58 -4.23 7.59
N ALA A 139 -8.73 -3.39 8.59
CA ALA A 139 -7.83 -3.32 9.72
C ALA A 139 -8.54 -3.80 10.98
N ALA A 140 -7.86 -4.65 11.75
CA ALA A 140 -8.32 -5.04 13.07
C ALA A 140 -7.83 -4.02 14.10
N VAL A 141 -8.62 -3.82 15.16
CA VAL A 141 -8.15 -3.06 16.33
C VAL A 141 -6.87 -3.71 16.89
N PRO A 142 -5.86 -2.94 17.33
CA PRO A 142 -4.61 -3.47 17.85
C PRO A 142 -4.85 -4.49 18.96
N LYS A 143 -4.59 -5.76 18.64
CA LYS A 143 -4.50 -6.87 19.61
C LYS A 143 -3.02 -7.08 19.94
N PRO A 144 -2.69 -7.66 21.12
CA PRO A 144 -1.31 -7.96 21.45
C PRO A 144 -0.64 -8.71 20.28
N PRO A 145 0.58 -8.30 19.88
CA PRO A 145 1.22 -8.82 18.69
C PRO A 145 1.46 -10.32 18.82
N GLN A 146 0.83 -11.11 17.94
CA GLN A 146 0.98 -12.57 17.95
C GLN A 146 2.28 -13.03 17.28
N ALA A 147 2.85 -12.20 16.41
CA ALA A 147 4.15 -12.42 15.79
C ALA A 147 4.81 -11.07 15.48
N MET A 148 6.13 -10.98 15.70
CA MET A 148 6.91 -9.78 15.39
C MET A 148 8.00 -10.15 14.38
N LEU A 149 7.97 -9.55 13.20
CA LEU A 149 9.00 -9.76 12.17
C LEU A 149 10.11 -8.74 12.40
N ARG A 150 11.27 -9.22 12.86
CA ARG A 150 12.47 -8.38 13.07
C ARG A 150 13.31 -8.41 11.79
N LEU A 151 13.20 -7.37 10.98
CA LEU A 151 14.04 -7.19 9.79
C LEU A 151 15.39 -6.61 10.23
N GLN A 152 16.43 -7.43 10.31
CA GLN A 152 17.81 -6.98 10.50
C GLN A 152 18.37 -6.46 9.17
N THR A 153 18.01 -5.25 8.78
CA THR A 153 18.61 -4.62 7.59
C THR A 153 19.95 -4.00 7.96
N THR A 154 21.03 -4.79 7.87
CA THR A 154 22.40 -4.28 7.92
C THR A 154 22.75 -3.63 6.59
N LEU A 155 22.77 -2.29 6.53
CA LEU A 155 23.00 -1.56 5.29
C LEU A 155 24.45 -1.66 4.76
N ALA A 156 25.40 -1.96 5.64
CA ALA A 156 26.75 -2.44 5.32
C ALA A 156 27.45 -2.79 6.66
N THR A 157 28.14 -3.93 6.74
CA THR A 157 29.06 -4.22 7.85
C THR A 157 30.48 -3.88 7.41
N ILE A 158 31.02 -2.77 7.93
CA ILE A 158 32.41 -2.38 7.69
C ILE A 158 33.28 -3.11 8.71
N ASP A 159 33.95 -4.17 8.25
CA ASP A 159 34.93 -4.91 9.05
C ASP A 159 36.24 -4.11 9.11
N SER A 160 36.60 -3.64 10.30
CA SER A 160 37.84 -2.89 10.56
C SER A 160 39.11 -3.70 10.28
N ARG A 161 39.01 -5.02 10.09
CA ARG A 161 40.13 -5.88 9.66
C ARG A 161 40.46 -5.78 8.17
N ARG A 162 39.59 -5.20 7.34
CA ARG A 162 39.81 -4.90 5.90
C ARG A 162 40.12 -3.42 5.63
N SER A 163 40.43 -2.65 6.67
CA SER A 163 40.67 -1.20 6.64
C SER A 163 41.82 -0.76 5.72
N THR A 164 42.78 -1.62 5.43
CA THR A 164 43.92 -1.31 4.54
C THR A 164 43.51 -1.16 3.07
N LEU A 165 42.57 -1.98 2.60
CA LEU A 165 42.03 -1.91 1.23
C LEU A 165 41.02 -0.78 1.06
N LEU A 166 40.28 -0.45 2.13
CA LEU A 166 39.30 0.64 2.10
C LEU A 166 39.99 2.02 2.12
N ASN A 167 41.06 2.19 2.90
CA ASN A 167 41.85 3.43 2.87
C ASN A 167 42.53 3.63 1.51
N ALA A 168 42.96 2.57 0.83
CA ALA A 168 43.52 2.67 -0.53
C ALA A 168 42.47 3.12 -1.58
N LEU A 169 41.18 2.85 -1.34
CA LEU A 169 40.08 3.28 -2.21
C LEU A 169 39.54 4.68 -1.86
N LEU A 170 39.65 5.11 -0.60
CA LEU A 170 39.18 6.42 -0.12
C LEU A 170 40.26 7.52 -0.10
N ASP A 171 41.54 7.17 -0.12
CA ASP A 171 42.65 8.14 -0.24
C ASP A 171 42.57 9.03 -1.49
N PRO A 172 42.17 8.57 -2.69
CA PRO A 172 41.99 9.48 -3.84
C PRO A 172 40.78 10.43 -3.69
N LEU A 173 39.90 10.21 -2.71
CA LEU A 173 38.76 11.08 -2.40
C LEU A 173 38.98 11.98 -1.16
N GLY A 174 40.16 11.95 -0.54
CA GLY A 174 40.55 12.88 0.53
C GLY A 174 39.82 12.70 1.88
N ALA A 175 39.07 11.62 2.07
CA ALA A 175 38.32 11.37 3.30
C ALA A 175 39.13 10.47 4.26
N LYS A 176 39.84 11.07 5.23
CA LYS A 176 40.38 10.33 6.37
C LYS A 176 39.33 10.21 7.46
N VAL A 177 38.69 9.05 7.56
CA VAL A 177 37.74 8.77 8.65
C VAL A 177 38.40 7.83 9.66
N THR A 178 38.76 8.36 10.83
CA THR A 178 39.09 7.56 12.01
C THR A 178 37.77 7.12 12.66
N LEU A 179 37.31 5.92 12.33
CA LEU A 179 36.10 5.33 12.93
C LEU A 179 36.47 4.64 14.25
N ASP A 180 36.10 5.29 15.35
CA ASP A 180 36.18 4.73 16.71
C ASP A 180 34.95 3.84 17.01
N ALA A 181 35.19 2.71 17.65
CA ALA A 181 34.29 1.55 17.69
C ALA A 181 33.21 1.63 18.79
N LEU A 182 32.51 2.76 18.92
CA LEU A 182 31.53 2.99 20.00
C LEU A 182 30.08 2.54 19.69
N GLY A 183 29.81 1.91 18.55
CA GLY A 183 28.43 1.61 18.11
C GLY A 183 27.73 0.40 18.74
N TRP A 184 28.44 -0.49 19.45
CA TRP A 184 27.89 -1.80 19.83
C TRP A 184 27.35 -1.89 21.27
N GLN A 185 27.72 -0.98 22.17
CA GLN A 185 27.25 -1.01 23.57
C GLN A 185 26.00 -0.15 23.83
N GLY A 186 25.63 0.75 22.93
CA GLY A 186 24.46 1.63 23.11
C GLY A 186 23.10 0.95 22.91
N ILE A 187 23.03 -0.12 22.11
CA ILE A 187 21.75 -0.78 21.77
C ILE A 187 21.52 -2.06 22.60
N ALA A 188 22.59 -2.68 23.12
CA ALA A 188 22.51 -3.86 23.97
C ALA A 188 22.10 -3.56 25.42
N ASN A 189 22.13 -2.29 25.84
CA ASN A 189 21.80 -1.86 27.20
C ASN A 189 20.52 -1.02 27.28
N THR A 190 19.68 -1.07 26.24
CA THR A 190 18.32 -0.52 26.32
C THR A 190 17.44 -1.58 26.97
N ASP A 191 17.36 -1.54 28.29
CA ASP A 191 16.30 -2.21 29.04
C ASP A 191 14.94 -1.67 28.57
N ILE A 192 14.06 -2.58 28.16
CA ILE A 192 12.61 -2.41 28.03
C ILE A 192 11.94 -3.45 28.93
#